data_AF-A0A734V2L4-F1
#
_entry.id   AF-A0A734V2L4-F1
#
_cell.length_a   1.000
_cell.length_b   1.000
_cell.length_c   1.000
_cell.angle_alpha   90.00
_cell.angle_beta   90.00
_cell.angle_gamma   90.00
#
_symmetry.space_group_name_H-M   'P 1'
#
loop_
_entity.id
_entity.type
_entity.pdbx_description
1 polymer ?
#
loop_
_entity_poly.entity_id
_entity_poly.type
_entity_poly.pdbx_seq_one_letter_code
_entity_poly.pdbx_strand_id
1 'polypeptide(L)'
;MNVSMQARLVGSDRYLFVNTQRANPSIKTVSRFFEYKTWTEQIWRTEIIENGNAFFHWQGHDRKNGHRDTIINYLLNGQRWQSTIEDYI
;
A
#
# COMPACT_ATOMS: atom_id res chain seq x y z
N MET A 1 0.71 41.36 -6.56
CA MET A 1 0.75 39.92 -6.92
C MET A 1 0.58 39.12 -5.65
N ASN A 2 -0.56 38.50 -5.44
CA ASN A 2 -0.78 37.57 -4.33
C ASN A 2 -0.32 36.20 -4.79
N VAL A 3 0.86 35.78 -4.35
CA VAL A 3 1.29 34.39 -4.48
C VAL A 3 0.51 33.64 -3.41
N SER A 4 -0.62 33.05 -3.77
CA SER A 4 -1.25 32.04 -2.95
C SER A 4 -0.23 30.91 -2.82
N MET A 5 0.47 30.85 -1.69
CA MET A 5 1.08 29.60 -1.25
C MET A 5 -0.08 28.65 -1.00
N GLN A 6 -0.50 27.94 -2.06
CA GLN A 6 -1.15 26.66 -1.88
C GLN A 6 -0.18 25.86 -1.03
N ALA A 7 -0.56 25.64 0.23
CA ALA A 7 0.08 24.65 1.08
C ALA A 7 0.07 23.36 0.26
N ARG A 8 1.22 23.03 -0.33
CA ARG A 8 1.46 21.72 -0.93
C ARG A 8 1.18 20.77 0.23
N LEU A 9 0.13 19.97 0.13
CA LEU A 9 -0.20 18.98 1.15
C LEU A 9 0.98 18.01 1.22
N VAL A 10 1.95 18.31 2.07
CA VAL A 10 3.07 17.45 2.43
C VAL A 10 2.45 16.30 3.21
N GLY A 11 1.97 15.26 2.54
CA GLY A 11 1.18 14.23 3.25
C GLY A 11 1.05 12.86 2.58
N SER A 12 1.03 12.76 1.25
CA SER A 12 0.82 11.46 0.56
C SER A 12 2.00 10.93 -0.24
N ASP A 13 2.91 11.80 -0.70
CA ASP A 13 3.99 11.40 -1.62
C ASP A 13 5.11 10.61 -0.91
N ARG A 14 5.07 10.55 0.43
CA ARG A 14 6.06 9.82 1.25
C ARG A 14 5.69 8.36 1.51
N TYR A 15 4.42 7.99 1.41
CA TYR A 15 3.94 6.68 1.85
C TYR A 15 3.37 5.91 0.66
N LEU A 16 4.27 5.23 -0.06
CA LEU A 16 3.96 4.47 -1.26
C LEU A 16 4.55 3.06 -1.17
N PHE A 17 3.85 2.09 -1.76
CA PHE A 17 4.40 0.76 -1.97
C PHE A 17 5.45 0.82 -3.09
N VAL A 18 6.69 0.46 -2.78
CA VAL A 18 7.76 0.34 -3.76
C VAL A 18 7.74 -1.07 -4.35
N ASN A 19 7.39 -1.17 -5.63
CA ASN A 19 7.40 -2.42 -6.36
C ASN A 19 8.69 -2.53 -7.18
N THR A 20 9.39 -3.64 -7.04
CA THR A 20 10.57 -3.94 -7.88
C THR A 20 10.19 -4.92 -8.97
N GLN A 21 10.49 -4.60 -10.22
CA GLN A 21 10.15 -5.49 -11.33
C GLN A 21 11.00 -6.77 -11.28
N ARG A 22 10.35 -7.94 -11.27
CA ARG A 22 11.07 -9.23 -11.18
C ARG A 22 12.01 -9.48 -12.37
N ALA A 23 11.61 -9.06 -13.57
CA ALA A 23 12.41 -9.25 -14.79
C ALA A 23 13.63 -8.31 -14.87
N ASN A 24 13.59 -7.17 -14.19
CA ASN A 24 14.69 -6.22 -14.14
C ASN A 24 14.67 -5.46 -12.79
N PRO A 25 15.44 -5.93 -11.79
CA PRO A 25 15.44 -5.34 -10.45
C PRO A 25 15.90 -3.88 -10.36
N SER A 26 16.51 -3.33 -11.42
CA SER A 26 16.86 -1.91 -11.49
C SER A 26 15.65 -0.99 -11.69
N ILE A 27 14.54 -1.55 -12.20
CA ILE A 27 13.29 -0.81 -12.40
C ILE A 27 12.43 -0.93 -11.15
N LYS A 28 12.12 0.23 -10.56
CA LYS A 28 11.21 0.38 -9.42
C LYS A 28 10.03 1.26 -9.81
N THR A 29 8.85 0.88 -9.37
CA THR A 29 7.64 1.71 -9.48
C THR A 29 7.08 1.95 -8.09
N VAL A 30 6.27 2.99 -7.96
CA VAL A 30 5.58 3.32 -6.72
C VAL A 30 4.08 3.33 -6.94
N SER A 31 3.31 2.85 -5.97
CA SER A 31 1.86 2.83 -6.03
C SER A 31 1.27 3.12 -4.65
N ARG A 32 0.13 3.81 -4.62
CA ARG A 32 -0.70 3.92 -3.40
C ARG A 32 -1.46 2.64 -3.10
N PHE A 33 -1.61 1.78 -4.10
CA PHE A 33 -2.38 0.54 -4.06
C PHE A 33 -1.47 -0.68 -4.18
N PHE A 34 -1.79 -1.73 -3.43
CA PHE A 34 -1.11 -3.01 -3.50
C PHE A 34 -2.15 -4.13 -3.56
N GLU A 35 -2.10 -4.94 -4.61
CA GLU A 35 -2.87 -6.20 -4.70
C GLU A 35 -1.98 -7.35 -4.24
N TYR A 36 -2.52 -8.21 -3.39
CA TYR A 36 -1.77 -9.30 -2.79
C TYR A 36 -2.64 -10.54 -2.57
N LYS A 37 -1.99 -11.70 -2.56
CA LYS A 37 -2.62 -12.97 -2.20
C LYS A 37 -2.38 -13.20 -0.70
N THR A 38 -3.43 -13.43 0.08
CA THR A 38 -3.34 -13.68 1.53
C THR A 38 -2.77 -15.07 1.83
N TRP A 39 -2.44 -15.35 3.08
CA TRP A 39 -2.06 -16.70 3.53
C TRP A 39 -3.15 -17.77 3.32
N THR A 40 -4.41 -17.35 3.17
CA THR A 40 -5.57 -18.20 2.85
C THR A 40 -5.86 -18.23 1.35
N GLU A 41 -4.92 -17.78 0.54
CA GLU A 41 -4.97 -17.78 -0.92
C GLU A 41 -6.00 -16.87 -1.58
N GLN A 42 -6.63 -15.98 -0.81
CA GLN A 42 -7.59 -15.02 -1.34
C GLN A 42 -6.89 -13.80 -1.92
N ILE A 43 -7.46 -13.18 -2.94
CA ILE A 43 -6.96 -11.92 -3.50
C ILE A 43 -7.58 -10.74 -2.75
N TRP A 44 -6.70 -9.92 -2.20
CA TRP A 44 -7.04 -8.71 -1.46
C TRP A 44 -6.27 -7.53 -2.03
N ARG A 45 -6.77 -6.34 -1.75
CA ARG A 45 -6.15 -5.07 -2.13
C ARG A 45 -6.07 -4.19 -0.91
N THR A 46 -5.05 -3.35 -0.89
CA THR A 46 -4.85 -2.36 0.17
C THR A 46 -4.39 -1.04 -0.41
N GLU A 47 -4.71 0.04 0.29
CA GLU A 47 -4.12 1.35 0.08
C GLU A 47 -3.63 1.97 1.39
N ILE A 48 -2.57 2.77 1.31
CA ILE A 48 -2.09 3.53 2.47
C ILE A 48 -3.03 4.72 2.71
N ILE A 49 -3.55 4.82 3.93
CA ILE A 49 -4.44 5.87 4.41
C ILE A 49 -3.82 6.60 5.61
N GLU A 50 -4.52 7.62 6.13
CA GLU A 50 -4.15 8.31 7.37
C GLU A 50 -2.71 8.85 7.38
N ASN A 51 -2.22 9.31 6.22
CA ASN A 51 -0.84 9.79 6.02
C ASN A 51 0.23 8.79 6.49
N GLY A 52 0.06 7.50 6.13
CA GLY A 52 1.05 6.47 6.46
C GLY A 52 0.85 5.81 7.81
N ASN A 53 -0.29 6.01 8.48
CA ASN A 53 -0.57 5.40 9.80
C ASN A 53 -1.46 4.16 9.74
N ALA A 54 -2.08 3.88 8.59
CA ALA A 54 -2.86 2.68 8.42
C ALA A 54 -2.96 2.23 6.96
N PHE A 55 -3.43 1.00 6.82
CA PHE A 55 -3.85 0.40 5.57
C PHE A 55 -5.38 0.29 5.55
N PHE A 56 -5.98 0.50 4.37
CA PHE A 56 -7.37 0.17 4.12
C PHE A 56 -7.45 -1.05 3.20
N HIS A 57 -8.00 -2.16 3.68
CA HIS A 57 -8.01 -3.45 3.01
C HIS A 57 -9.40 -3.80 2.50
N TRP A 58 -9.48 -4.40 1.31
CA TRP A 58 -10.71 -4.99 0.81
C TRP A 58 -10.45 -6.24 -0.01
N GLN A 59 -11.43 -7.15 -0.02
CA GLN A 59 -11.36 -8.41 -0.74
C GLN A 59 -11.81 -8.22 -2.19
N GLY A 60 -11.01 -8.70 -3.14
CA GLY A 60 -11.31 -8.58 -4.57
C GLY A 60 -11.71 -7.14 -4.95
N HIS A 61 -12.90 -6.97 -5.53
CA HIS A 61 -13.43 -5.67 -5.96
C HIS A 61 -14.38 -5.02 -4.93
N ASP A 62 -14.58 -5.63 -3.76
CA ASP A 62 -15.59 -5.21 -2.79
C ASP A 62 -15.09 -4.12 -1.81
N ARG A 63 -14.65 -2.98 -2.37
CA ARG A 63 -14.05 -1.89 -1.58
C ARG A 63 -15.01 -1.30 -0.53
N LYS A 64 -16.33 -1.37 -0.75
CA LYS A 64 -17.33 -0.85 0.19
C LYS A 64 -17.33 -1.57 1.55
N ASN A 65 -16.92 -2.83 1.58
CA ASN A 65 -16.84 -3.66 2.77
C ASN A 65 -15.40 -3.78 3.28
N GLY A 66 -14.53 -2.87 2.84
CA GLY A 66 -13.16 -2.81 3.33
C GLY A 66 -13.08 -2.35 4.78
N HIS A 67 -11.92 -2.58 5.39
CA HIS A 67 -11.65 -2.20 6.78
C HIS A 67 -10.24 -1.65 6.95
N ARG A 68 -10.06 -0.92 8.04
CA ARG A 68 -8.78 -0.34 8.44
C ARG A 68 -7.99 -1.36 9.26
N ASP A 69 -6.71 -1.52 8.95
CA ASP A 69 -5.76 -2.39 9.67
C ASP A 69 -4.35 -1.76 9.61
N THR A 70 -3.38 -2.33 10.32
CA THR A 70 -1.96 -1.95 10.28
C THR A 70 -1.06 -3.08 9.80
N ILE A 71 -1.63 -4.25 9.47
CA ILE A 71 -0.88 -5.45 9.08
C ILE A 71 -1.35 -5.95 7.71
N ILE A 72 -0.41 -6.27 6.83
CA ILE A 72 -0.64 -7.00 5.58
C ILE A 72 0.01 -8.37 5.68
N ASN A 73 -0.82 -9.43 5.67
CA ASN A 73 -0.35 -10.81 5.59
C ASN A 73 -0.50 -11.33 4.16
N TYR A 74 0.61 -11.65 3.50
CA TYR A 74 0.61 -12.01 2.09
C TYR A 74 1.54 -13.19 1.77
N LEU A 75 1.29 -13.79 0.61
CA LEU A 75 2.13 -14.81 0.02
C LEU A 75 3.04 -14.19 -1.05
N LEU A 76 4.33 -14.51 -0.99
CA LEU A 76 5.30 -14.21 -2.03
C LEU A 76 6.10 -15.47 -2.34
N ASN A 77 6.05 -15.93 -3.60
CA ASN A 77 6.67 -17.19 -4.03
C ASN A 77 6.28 -18.41 -3.14
N GLY A 78 5.03 -18.46 -2.69
CA GLY A 78 4.52 -19.54 -1.82
C GLY A 78 4.91 -19.45 -0.35
N GLN A 79 5.75 -18.48 0.03
CA GLN A 79 6.12 -18.24 1.43
C GLN A 79 5.20 -17.19 2.07
N ARG A 80 4.99 -17.32 3.39
CA ARG A 80 4.21 -16.38 4.20
C ARG A 80 5.08 -15.19 4.61
N TRP A 81 4.63 -13.99 4.27
CA TRP A 81 5.23 -12.72 4.66
C TRP A 81 4.21 -11.88 5.40
N GLN A 82 4.71 -10.99 6.26
CA GLN A 82 3.95 -9.99 6.97
C GLN A 82 4.64 -8.64 6.78
N SER A 83 3.86 -7.59 6.56
CA SER A 83 4.32 -6.21 6.64
C SER A 83 3.45 -5.44 7.61
N THR A 84 4.06 -4.60 8.45
CA THR A 84 3.35 -3.67 9.33
C THR A 84 3.40 -2.27 8.73
N ILE A 85 2.48 -1.39 9.11
CA ILE A 85 2.52 0.01 8.66
C ILE A 85 3.79 0.73 9.13
N GLU A 86 4.36 0.30 10.26
CA GLU A 86 5.63 0.81 10.80
C GLU A 86 6.81 0.53 9.86
N ASP A 87 6.75 -0.52 9.03
CA ASP A 87 7.77 -0.80 8.02
C ASP A 87 7.80 0.25 6.89
N TYR A 88 6.80 1.13 6.82
CA TYR A 88 6.63 2.14 5.76
C TYR A 88 6.77 3.60 6.26
N ILE A 89 7.22 3.84 7.50
CA ILE A 89 7.40 5.19 8.10
C ILE A 89 8.71 5.85 7.66
#